data_AF-A0A7W1E7C8-F1
#
_entry.id   AF-A0A7W1E7C8-F1
#
_cell.length_a   1.000
_cell.length_b   1.000
_cell.length_c   1.000
_cell.angle_alpha   90.00
_cell.angle_beta   90.00
_cell.angle_gamma   90.00
#
_symmetry.space_group_name_H-M   'P 1'
#
loop_
_entity.id
_entity.type
_entity.pdbx_description
1 polymer ?
#
loop_
_entity_poly.entity_id
_entity_poly.type
_entity_poly.pdbx_seq_one_letter_code
_entity_poly.pdbx_strand_id
1 'polypeptide(L)' 'MKTVPISRRPNKVAAEEFAAPPGPDRSFDAFIGSLPDVLVARDFRLVVDAIVKAARAHKGIVVMLGG' A
#
# COMPACT_ATOMS: atom_id res chain seq x y z
N MET A 1 -24.60 5.33 29.58
CA MET A 1 -23.59 5.27 28.49
C MET A 1 -24.25 4.68 27.25
N LYS A 2 -24.09 5.30 26.07
CA LYS A 2 -24.64 4.81 24.80
C LYS A 2 -23.51 4.16 24.01
N THR A 3 -23.52 2.84 23.87
CA THR A 3 -22.55 2.11 23.03
C THR A 3 -23.03 2.11 21.58
N VAL A 4 -22.20 2.60 20.66
CA VAL A 4 -22.45 2.47 19.22
C VAL A 4 -21.76 1.19 18.74
N PRO A 5 -22.48 0.26 18.09
CA PRO A 5 -21.85 -0.91 17.48
C PRO A 5 -20.72 -0.49 16.53
N ILE A 6 -19.55 -1.16 16.59
CA ILE A 6 -18.41 -0.89 15.70
C ILE A 6 -18.82 -0.90 14.22
N SER A 7 -19.75 -1.77 13.86
CA SER A 7 -20.30 -1.89 12.50
C SER A 7 -21.10 -0.66 12.03
N ARG A 8 -21.59 0.18 12.96
CA ARG A 8 -22.34 1.41 12.65
C ARG A 8 -21.49 2.67 12.72
N ARG A 9 -20.20 2.54 13.07
CA ARG A 9 -19.29 3.68 13.10
C ARG A 9 -18.84 4.00 11.67
N PRO A 10 -18.94 5.27 11.21
CA PRO A 10 -18.29 5.67 9.97
C PRO A 10 -16.77 5.50 10.12
N ASN A 11 -16.22 4.50 9.44
CA ASN A 11 -14.80 4.16 9.46
C ASN A 11 -14.18 4.65 8.14
N LYS A 12 -12.93 5.13 8.19
CA LYS A 12 -12.21 5.62 6.99
C LYS A 12 -11.79 4.50 6.03
N VAL A 13 -11.78 3.25 6.50
CA VAL A 13 -11.38 2.04 5.77
C VAL A 13 -12.25 0.87 6.21
N ALA A 14 -12.56 -0.03 5.29
CA ALA A 14 -13.23 -1.30 5.58
C ALA A 14 -12.23 -2.36 6.10
N ALA A 15 -12.71 -3.43 6.74
CA ALA A 15 -11.81 -4.47 7.27
C ALA A 15 -11.12 -5.25 6.15
N GLU A 16 -11.79 -5.36 5.01
CA GLU A 16 -11.34 -5.99 3.78
C GLU A 16 -10.22 -5.18 3.10
N GLU A 17 -10.05 -3.91 3.47
CA GLU A 17 -8.99 -3.01 2.99
C GLU A 17 -7.72 -3.09 3.86
N PHE A 18 -7.64 -4.00 4.83
CA PHE A 18 -6.39 -4.21 5.57
C PHE A 18 -5.41 -5.09 4.79
N ALA A 19 -4.12 -4.93 5.11
CA ALA A 19 -3.08 -5.82 4.60
C ALA A 19 -3.34 -7.27 5.03
N ALA A 20 -3.03 -8.22 4.15
CA ALA A 20 -3.02 -9.64 4.52
C ALA A 20 -1.80 -9.95 5.41
N PRO A 21 -1.92 -10.87 6.39
CA PRO A 21 -0.77 -11.34 7.14
C PRO A 21 0.27 -12.00 6.21
N PRO A 22 1.57 -11.94 6.54
CA PRO A 22 2.61 -12.56 5.72
C PRO A 22 2.33 -14.06 5.50
N GLY A 23 2.25 -14.46 4.23
CA GLY A 23 2.08 -15.86 3.84
C GLY A 23 3.38 -16.67 3.93
N PRO A 24 3.37 -17.92 3.42
CA PRO A 24 4.58 -18.75 3.34
C PRO A 24 5.63 -18.17 2.38
N ASP A 25 5.20 -17.39 1.38
CA ASP A 25 6.09 -16.58 0.57
C ASP A 25 6.58 -15.36 1.37
N ARG A 26 7.89 -15.28 1.55
CA ARG A 26 8.59 -14.23 2.31
C ARG A 26 9.39 -13.30 1.39
N SER A 27 9.13 -13.34 0.08
CA SER A 27 9.74 -12.45 -0.90
C SER A 27 9.30 -10.99 -0.70
N PHE A 28 10.11 -10.06 -1.18
CA PHE A 28 9.77 -8.64 -1.16
C PHE A 28 8.59 -8.33 -2.11
N ASP A 29 8.44 -9.09 -3.19
CA ASP A 29 7.28 -8.98 -4.09
C ASP A 29 5.97 -9.33 -3.39
N ALA A 30 5.96 -10.43 -2.63
CA ALA A 30 4.81 -10.81 -1.80
C ALA A 30 4.45 -9.73 -0.77
N PHE A 31 5.45 -9.07 -0.18
CA PHE A 31 5.24 -7.94 0.71
C PHE A 31 4.55 -6.76 0.00
N ILE A 32 5.09 -6.32 -1.14
CA ILE A 32 4.50 -5.22 -1.94
C ILE A 32 3.06 -5.58 -2.37
N GLY A 33 2.84 -6.82 -2.80
CA GLY A 33 1.52 -7.33 -3.19
C GLY A 33 0.49 -7.30 -2.06
N SER A 34 0.91 -7.55 -0.81
CA SER A 34 0.04 -7.53 0.38
C SER A 34 -0.38 -6.14 0.85
N LEU A 35 0.23 -5.07 0.32
CA LEU A 35 -0.09 -3.71 0.73
C LEU A 35 -1.52 -3.34 0.28
N PRO A 36 -2.35 -2.78 1.17
CA PRO A 36 -3.73 -2.48 0.83
C PRO A 36 -3.83 -1.30 -0.13
N ASP A 37 -4.87 -1.27 -0.95
CA ASP A 37 -5.12 -0.18 -1.90
C ASP A 37 -5.84 1.03 -1.25
N VAL A 38 -5.29 1.50 -0.12
CA VAL A 38 -5.88 2.61 0.63
C VAL A 38 -4.82 3.44 1.34
N LEU A 39 -5.16 4.70 1.60
CA LEU A 39 -4.29 5.70 2.24
C LEU A 39 -2.92 5.78 1.54
N VAL A 40 -1.84 5.84 2.32
CA VAL A 40 -0.45 5.97 1.86
C VAL A 40 0.03 4.73 1.10
N ALA A 41 -0.54 3.54 1.37
CA ALA A 41 -0.13 2.32 0.68
C ALA A 41 -0.45 2.38 -0.82
N ARG A 42 -1.60 2.96 -1.19
CA ARG A 42 -1.94 3.26 -2.59
C ARG A 42 -0.93 4.21 -3.23
N ASP A 43 -0.63 5.33 -2.57
CA ASP A 43 0.29 6.33 -3.11
C ASP A 43 1.69 5.75 -3.31
N PHE A 44 2.15 4.92 -2.37
CA PHE A 44 3.40 4.19 -2.50
C PHE A 44 3.40 3.21 -3.69
N ARG A 45 2.32 2.42 -3.89
CA ARG A 45 2.18 1.52 -5.04
C ARG A 45 2.26 2.27 -6.37
N LEU A 46 1.64 3.44 -6.47
CA LEU A 46 1.71 4.29 -7.67
C LEU A 46 3.14 4.75 -7.98
N VAL A 47 3.92 5.11 -6.96
CA VAL A 47 5.33 5.48 -7.12
C VAL A 47 6.16 4.28 -7.58
N VAL A 48 5.96 3.10 -6.97
CA VAL A 48 6.62 1.84 -7.37
C VAL A 48 6.33 1.53 -8.84
N ASP A 49 5.07 1.58 -9.25
CA ASP A 49 4.65 1.31 -10.64
C ASP A 49 5.29 2.28 -11.64
N ALA A 50 5.37 3.57 -11.28
CA ALA A 50 6.01 4.59 -12.11
C ALA A 50 7.52 4.31 -12.28
N ILE A 51 8.21 3.96 -11.20
CA ILE A 51 9.64 3.58 -11.22
C ILE A 51 9.86 2.34 -12.07
N VAL A 52 9.06 1.28 -11.87
CA VAL A 52 9.16 0.03 -12.63
C VAL A 52 8.94 0.29 -14.12
N LYS A 53 7.92 1.08 -14.48
CA LYS A 53 7.64 1.46 -15.87
C LYS A 53 8.79 2.24 -16.49
N ALA A 54 9.36 3.20 -15.78
CA ALA A 54 10.51 3.99 -16.24
C ALA A 54 11.75 3.11 -16.46
N ALA A 55 12.07 2.23 -15.50
CA ALA A 55 13.19 1.31 -15.57
C ALA A 55 13.06 0.34 -16.76
N ARG A 56 11.88 -0.26 -16.95
CA ARG A 56 11.59 -1.14 -18.10
C ARG A 56 11.68 -0.41 -19.44
N ALA A 57 11.40 0.89 -19.46
CA ALA A 57 11.54 1.74 -20.64
C ALA A 57 12.95 2.35 -20.80
N HIS A 58 13.92 1.90 -19.99
CA HIS A 58 15.30 2.41 -19.95
C HIS A 58 15.38 3.94 -19.80
N LYS A 59 14.48 4.52 -18.99
CA LYS A 59 14.46 5.95 -18.67
C LYS A 59 15.24 6.23 -17.39
N GLY A 60 15.88 7.40 -17.32
CA GLY A 60 16.55 7.86 -16.11
C GLY A 60 15.55 8.14 -14.99
N ILE A 61 15.96 7.86 -13.76
CA ILE A 61 15.18 8.07 -12.53
C ILE A 61 16.02 8.95 -11.61
N VAL A 62 15.50 10.11 -11.22
CA VAL A 62 16.19 11.06 -10.34
C VAL A 62 15.60 10.95 -8.95
N VAL A 63 16.45 10.76 -7.94
CA VAL A 63 16.07 10.67 -6.53
C VAL A 63 16.70 11.83 -5.78
N MET A 64 15.89 12.56 -5.03
CA MET A 64 16.33 13.65 -4.16
C MET A 64 16.09 13.25 -2.71
N LEU A 65 17.11 13.37 -1.86
CA LEU A 65 17.02 13.10 -0.43
C LEU A 65 17.40 14.39 0.32
N GLY A 66 16.51 14.86 1.21
CA GLY A 66 16.76 16.02 2.07
C GLY A 66 17.12 15.60 3.49
N GLY A 67 17.86 16.46 4.21
CA GLY A 67 18.22 16.31 5.61
C GLY A 67 17.82 17.52 6.44
#